data_AF-A0A7T8ACD2-F1
#
_entry.id   AF-A0A7T8ACD2-F1
#
_cell.length_a   1.000
_cell.length_b   1.000
_cell.length_c   1.000
_cell.angle_alpha   90.00
_cell.angle_beta   90.00
_cell.angle_gamma   90.00
#
_symmetry.space_group_name_H-M   'P 1'
#
loop_
_entity.id
_entity.type
_entity.pdbx_description
1 polymer ?
#
loop_
_entity_poly.entity_id
_entity_poly.type
_entity_poly.pdbx_seq_one_letter_code
_entity_poly.pdbx_strand_id
1 'polypeptide(L)'
;MLKSRHGCNQYRALSPSLAPGRWDAVRRHAHRWLRSPWLDEWAYRDVPRGLLIEGWLGDGDTLPVDYKIYVFGGAATHVQVHTGRGGGRHRWHLHDRDWKRRDGGAALPRPRSLDAMIEAAEMLSGAMSFVRVDFYELHGRPVFGEFCFYPGSGLDRFLDDATDLALGGLWALALSTQDPVARLDARTVHSPSEVSSG
;
A
#
# COMPACT_ATOMS: atom_id res chain seq x y z
N MET A 1 -15.09 -2.58 -3.07
CA MET A 1 -14.80 -3.09 -1.71
C MET A 1 -15.12 -2.02 -0.65
N LEU A 2 -15.19 -2.40 0.63
CA LEU A 2 -15.28 -1.45 1.76
C LEU A 2 -13.94 -1.41 2.49
N LYS A 3 -13.40 -0.21 2.72
CA LYS A 3 -12.13 0.02 3.44
C LYS A 3 -12.32 1.07 4.54
N SER A 4 -11.55 1.00 5.61
CA SER A 4 -11.33 2.16 6.47
C SER A 4 -10.25 3.05 5.85
N ARG A 5 -10.29 4.36 6.10
CA ARG A 5 -9.23 5.29 5.67
C ARG A 5 -8.16 5.57 6.73
N HIS A 6 -8.25 4.91 7.89
CA HIS A 6 -7.51 5.26 9.11
C HIS A 6 -6.95 4.05 9.84
N GLY A 7 -6.80 2.91 9.16
CA GLY A 7 -6.29 1.69 9.78
C GLY A 7 -5.85 0.61 8.79
N CYS A 8 -4.95 -0.24 9.25
CA CYS A 8 -4.41 -1.39 8.52
C CYS A 8 -5.29 -2.65 8.68
N ASN A 9 -5.33 -3.51 7.65
CA ASN A 9 -6.16 -4.73 7.60
C ASN A 9 -7.68 -4.51 7.81
N GLN A 10 -8.14 -3.28 7.65
CA GLN A 10 -9.55 -2.89 7.78
C GLN A 10 -10.21 -2.78 6.41
N TYR A 11 -10.35 -3.92 5.72
CA TYR A 11 -11.09 -4.02 4.46
C TYR A 11 -12.04 -5.21 4.41
N ARG A 12 -13.09 -5.10 3.60
CA ARG A 12 -14.03 -6.17 3.28
C ARG A 12 -14.29 -6.16 1.78
N ALA A 13 -13.93 -7.27 1.14
CA ALA A 13 -14.32 -7.57 -0.22
C ALA A 13 -15.81 -7.96 -0.23
N LEU A 14 -16.59 -7.25 -1.03
CA LEU A 14 -18.03 -7.47 -1.17
C LEU A 14 -18.25 -7.92 -2.62
N SER A 15 -18.27 -9.23 -2.84
CA SER A 15 -18.41 -9.79 -4.18
C SER A 15 -19.79 -9.49 -4.77
N PRO A 16 -19.94 -9.49 -6.11
CA PRO A 16 -21.24 -9.24 -6.74
C PRO A 16 -22.32 -10.24 -6.30
N SER A 17 -21.94 -11.49 -6.01
CA SER A 17 -22.85 -12.54 -5.52
C SER A 17 -23.15 -12.47 -4.02
N LEU A 18 -22.67 -11.46 -3.29
CA LEU A 18 -22.79 -11.39 -1.85
C LEU A 18 -24.27 -11.46 -1.40
N ALA A 19 -24.58 -12.52 -0.65
CA ALA A 19 -25.94 -12.73 -0.15
C ALA A 19 -26.43 -11.55 0.72
N PRO A 20 -27.70 -11.11 0.59
CA PRO A 20 -28.27 -9.99 1.34
C PRO A 20 -28.11 -10.07 2.87
N GLY A 21 -28.08 -11.27 3.45
CA GLY A 21 -27.89 -11.48 4.90
C GLY A 21 -26.49 -11.13 5.43
N ARG A 22 -25.55 -10.72 4.57
CA ARG A 22 -24.18 -10.36 5.00
C ARG A 22 -24.01 -8.87 5.32
N TRP A 23 -24.98 -8.02 5.00
CA TRP A 23 -24.90 -6.58 5.28
C TRP A 23 -24.78 -6.25 6.77
N ASP A 24 -25.40 -7.02 7.66
CA ASP A 24 -25.26 -6.81 9.10
C ASP A 24 -23.83 -7.08 9.57
N ALA A 25 -23.17 -8.11 9.03
CA ALA A 25 -21.77 -8.39 9.34
C ALA A 25 -20.86 -7.25 8.83
N VAL A 26 -21.13 -6.74 7.62
CA VAL A 26 -20.42 -5.59 7.04
C VAL A 26 -20.59 -4.35 7.92
N ARG A 27 -21.83 -4.02 8.33
CA ARG A 27 -22.14 -2.91 9.24
C ARG A 27 -21.42 -3.07 10.59
N ARG A 28 -21.43 -4.27 11.17
CA ARG A 28 -20.69 -4.55 12.43
C ARG A 28 -19.18 -4.32 12.28
N HIS A 29 -18.59 -4.68 11.14
CA HIS A 29 -17.18 -4.40 10.89
C HIS A 29 -16.92 -2.89 10.74
N ALA A 30 -17.75 -2.21 9.93
CA ALA A 30 -17.68 -0.77 9.73
C ALA A 30 -17.75 0.01 11.06
N HIS A 31 -18.75 -0.27 11.90
CA HIS A 31 -18.89 0.38 13.21
C HIS A 31 -17.69 0.12 14.12
N ARG A 32 -17.14 -1.10 14.09
CA ARG A 32 -15.95 -1.43 14.88
C ARG A 32 -14.74 -0.63 14.42
N TRP A 33 -14.48 -0.57 13.12
CA TRP A 33 -13.37 0.21 12.57
C TRP A 33 -13.46 1.69 12.91
N LEU A 34 -14.66 2.26 12.83
CA LEU A 34 -14.89 3.66 13.20
C LEU A 34 -14.63 3.92 14.70
N ARG A 35 -14.75 2.92 15.56
CA ARG A 35 -14.50 3.02 17.01
C ARG A 35 -13.10 2.58 17.45
N SER A 36 -12.44 1.71 16.68
CA SER A 36 -11.15 1.13 17.06
C SER A 36 -10.05 2.19 17.05
N PRO A 37 -9.21 2.27 18.10
CA PRO A 37 -8.05 3.11 18.07
C PRO A 37 -6.99 2.60 17.10
N TRP A 38 -6.03 3.47 16.96
CA TRP A 38 -4.90 3.51 16.07
C TRP A 38 -3.92 2.32 16.20
N LEU A 39 -3.25 1.89 15.11
CA LEU A 39 -2.35 0.72 15.03
C LEU A 39 -0.85 1.10 15.09
N ASP A 40 -0.47 2.09 15.90
CA ASP A 40 0.95 2.46 16.17
C ASP A 40 1.78 3.09 15.01
N GLU A 41 1.26 3.18 13.80
CA GLU A 41 1.86 3.85 12.61
C GLU A 41 1.96 5.41 12.63
N TRP A 42 2.39 6.07 13.72
CA TRP A 42 2.15 7.49 14.12
C TRP A 42 1.58 8.53 13.09
N ALA A 43 2.03 8.53 11.84
CA ALA A 43 1.65 9.40 10.73
C ALA A 43 0.16 9.44 10.38
N TYR A 44 -0.65 8.39 10.60
CA TYR A 44 -2.10 8.49 10.34
C TYR A 44 -2.96 8.76 11.58
N ARG A 45 -2.34 9.10 12.73
CA ARG A 45 -3.03 9.42 14.00
C ARG A 45 -4.17 10.40 13.82
N ASP A 46 -3.92 11.45 13.04
CA ASP A 46 -4.82 12.59 12.85
C ASP A 46 -5.69 12.45 11.59
N VAL A 47 -5.62 11.32 10.88
CA VAL A 47 -6.50 11.08 9.73
C VAL A 47 -7.94 10.92 10.21
N PRO A 48 -8.89 11.72 9.67
CA PRO A 48 -10.29 11.61 10.05
C PRO A 48 -10.83 10.20 9.83
N ARG A 49 -11.51 9.68 10.84
CA ARG A 49 -12.13 8.35 10.78
C ARG A 49 -13.19 8.33 9.70
N GLY A 50 -13.16 7.29 8.88
CA GLY A 50 -14.10 7.18 7.78
C GLY A 50 -14.02 5.86 7.04
N LEU A 51 -14.98 5.67 6.15
CA LEU A 51 -15.06 4.51 5.28
C LEU A 51 -14.93 4.98 3.83
N LEU A 52 -14.21 4.18 3.05
CA LEU A 52 -14.13 4.32 1.60
C LEU A 52 -14.87 3.14 0.97
N ILE A 53 -15.69 3.43 -0.04
CA ILE A 53 -16.36 2.43 -0.86
C ILE A 53 -15.81 2.56 -2.27
N GLU A 54 -15.22 1.48 -2.76
CA GLU A 54 -14.75 1.37 -4.14
C GLU A 54 -15.57 0.30 -4.88
N GLY A 55 -15.54 0.31 -6.21
CA GLY A 55 -16.17 -0.74 -7.02
C GLY A 55 -15.58 -2.13 -6.71
N TRP A 56 -16.28 -3.19 -7.11
CA TRP A 56 -15.66 -4.50 -7.18
C TRP A 56 -14.64 -4.51 -8.31
N LEU A 57 -13.45 -5.04 -8.04
CA LEU A 57 -12.38 -5.20 -9.03
C LEU A 57 -12.28 -6.70 -9.31
N GLY A 58 -12.38 -7.09 -10.57
CA GLY A 58 -12.24 -8.48 -11.01
C GLY A 58 -13.51 -9.07 -11.64
N ASP A 59 -13.32 -10.22 -12.29
CA ASP A 59 -14.39 -11.01 -12.89
C ASP A 59 -14.94 -12.02 -11.88
N GLY A 60 -16.27 -12.03 -11.72
CA GLY A 60 -16.94 -12.91 -10.75
C GLY A 60 -16.57 -12.58 -9.30
N ASP A 61 -16.34 -13.60 -8.49
CA ASP A 61 -16.18 -13.48 -7.02
C ASP A 61 -14.72 -13.57 -6.53
N THR A 62 -13.75 -13.61 -7.45
CA THR A 62 -12.32 -13.70 -7.10
C THR A 62 -11.68 -12.32 -7.12
N LEU A 63 -10.93 -11.99 -6.06
CA LEU A 63 -10.15 -10.75 -6.04
C LEU A 63 -8.96 -10.85 -7.01
N PRO A 64 -8.61 -9.76 -7.71
CA PRO A 64 -7.44 -9.72 -8.57
C PRO A 64 -6.15 -9.89 -7.76
N VAL A 65 -5.10 -10.28 -8.47
CA VAL A 65 -3.74 -10.29 -7.92
C VAL A 65 -3.35 -8.86 -7.54
N ASP A 66 -2.75 -8.73 -6.36
CA ASP A 66 -2.35 -7.46 -5.73
C ASP A 66 -0.82 -7.36 -5.82
N TYR A 67 -0.34 -6.37 -6.58
CA TYR A 67 1.06 -6.09 -6.86
C TYR A 67 1.49 -4.85 -6.10
N LYS A 68 2.49 -4.98 -5.25
CA LYS A 68 2.97 -3.90 -4.39
C LYS A 68 4.38 -3.54 -4.80
N ILE A 69 4.53 -2.36 -5.41
CA ILE A 69 5.78 -1.88 -5.95
C ILE A 69 6.50 -1.07 -4.87
N TYR A 70 7.69 -1.51 -4.48
CA TYR A 70 8.53 -0.81 -3.51
C TYR A 70 9.41 0.18 -4.25
N VAL A 71 9.24 1.46 -3.93
CA VAL A 71 9.95 2.57 -4.56
C VAL A 71 10.81 3.28 -3.52
N PHE A 72 12.11 3.40 -3.79
CA PHE A 72 13.07 4.09 -2.93
C PHE A 72 13.73 5.22 -3.71
N GLY A 73 13.63 6.45 -3.21
CA GLY A 73 14.23 7.63 -3.86
C GLY A 73 13.80 7.81 -5.32
N GLY A 74 12.54 7.48 -5.65
CA GLY A 74 12.01 7.56 -7.01
C GLY A 74 12.22 6.32 -7.89
N ALA A 75 12.97 5.31 -7.43
CA ALA A 75 13.28 4.11 -8.22
C ALA A 75 12.57 2.86 -7.69
N ALA A 76 11.83 2.16 -8.56
CA ALA A 76 11.21 0.89 -8.21
C ALA A 76 12.27 -0.21 -8.14
N THR A 77 12.21 -1.03 -7.08
CA THR A 77 13.25 -2.04 -6.82
C THR A 77 12.69 -3.44 -6.67
N HIS A 78 11.53 -3.57 -6.00
CA HIS A 78 10.93 -4.85 -5.68
C HIS A 78 9.43 -4.84 -5.94
N VAL A 79 8.90 -6.03 -6.21
CA VAL A 79 7.48 -6.28 -6.43
C VAL A 79 7.02 -7.40 -5.51
N GLN A 80 6.20 -7.05 -4.52
CA GLN A 80 5.54 -8.04 -3.67
C GLN A 80 4.18 -8.40 -4.27
N VAL A 81 3.95 -9.70 -4.50
CA VAL A 81 2.79 -10.21 -5.24
C VAL A 81 1.92 -11.01 -4.29
N HIS A 82 0.68 -10.60 -4.08
CA HIS A 82 -0.30 -11.29 -3.26
C HIS A 82 -1.29 -12.08 -4.12
N THR A 83 -1.34 -13.39 -3.94
CA THR A 83 -2.23 -14.30 -4.67
C THR A 83 -3.22 -14.97 -3.72
N GLY A 84 -4.39 -15.38 -4.23
CA GLY A 84 -5.38 -16.13 -3.45
C GLY A 84 -6.03 -15.35 -2.30
N ARG A 85 -5.95 -13.99 -2.33
CA ARG A 85 -6.68 -13.15 -1.36
C ARG A 85 -8.18 -13.42 -1.45
N GLY A 86 -8.85 -13.47 -0.30
CA GLY A 86 -10.29 -13.74 -0.22
C GLY A 86 -10.70 -15.21 -0.33
N GLY A 87 -9.85 -16.07 -0.90
CA GLY A 87 -10.12 -17.51 -1.12
C GLY A 87 -9.55 -18.47 -0.07
N GLY A 88 -9.09 -17.97 1.08
CA GLY A 88 -8.54 -18.79 2.18
C GLY A 88 -7.15 -19.40 1.92
N ARG A 89 -6.55 -19.20 0.74
CA ARG A 89 -5.21 -19.67 0.37
C ARG A 89 -4.28 -18.51 0.02
N HIS A 90 -4.34 -17.45 0.83
CA HIS A 90 -3.52 -16.26 0.60
C HIS A 90 -2.04 -16.60 0.72
N ARG A 91 -1.27 -16.26 -0.32
CA ARG A 91 0.20 -16.27 -0.31
C ARG A 91 0.75 -14.94 -0.80
N TRP A 92 1.97 -14.64 -0.41
CA TRP A 92 2.72 -13.52 -0.98
C TRP A 92 4.09 -14.00 -1.46
N HIS A 93 4.62 -13.29 -2.45
CA HIS A 93 5.89 -13.60 -3.13
C HIS A 93 6.67 -12.33 -3.36
N LEU A 94 8.00 -12.40 -3.34
CA LEU A 94 8.86 -11.25 -3.63
C LEU A 94 9.61 -11.45 -4.94
N HIS A 95 9.60 -10.43 -5.78
CA HIS A 95 10.39 -10.34 -7.01
C HIS A 95 11.22 -9.05 -6.97
N ASP A 96 12.32 -9.02 -7.73
CA ASP A 96 12.93 -7.75 -8.11
C ASP A 96 12.16 -7.08 -9.27
N ARG A 97 12.64 -5.90 -9.68
CA ARG A 97 12.06 -5.15 -10.81
C ARG A 97 12.06 -5.92 -12.14
N ASP A 98 13.00 -6.84 -12.34
CA ASP A 98 13.15 -7.64 -13.56
C ASP A 98 12.33 -8.94 -13.52
N TRP A 99 11.40 -9.04 -12.56
CA TRP A 99 10.54 -10.19 -12.33
C TRP A 99 11.28 -11.48 -11.95
N LYS A 100 12.48 -11.36 -11.37
CA LYS A 100 13.20 -12.50 -10.79
C LYS A 100 12.73 -12.73 -9.37
N ARG A 101 12.27 -13.95 -9.12
CA ARG A 101 11.80 -14.43 -7.82
C ARG A 101 12.93 -14.38 -6.77
N ARG A 102 12.60 -13.88 -5.58
CA ARG A 102 13.53 -13.78 -4.44
C ARG A 102 13.21 -14.75 -3.30
N ASP A 103 12.03 -15.38 -3.32
CA ASP A 103 11.53 -16.27 -2.26
C ASP A 103 11.74 -17.78 -2.50
N GLY A 104 12.51 -18.16 -3.54
CA GLY A 104 12.90 -19.55 -3.78
C GLY A 104 11.79 -20.50 -4.27
N GLY A 105 10.59 -20.01 -4.60
CA GLY A 105 9.50 -20.86 -5.12
C GLY A 105 9.40 -20.98 -6.65
N ALA A 106 8.35 -21.63 -7.14
CA ALA A 106 8.13 -21.91 -8.57
C ALA A 106 7.76 -20.66 -9.38
N ALA A 107 8.38 -20.39 -10.53
CA ALA A 107 8.12 -19.18 -11.33
C ALA A 107 6.62 -18.78 -11.43
N LEU A 108 6.32 -17.49 -11.22
CA LEU A 108 4.98 -16.93 -11.45
C LEU A 108 4.91 -16.26 -12.82
N PRO A 109 3.73 -16.29 -13.46
CA PRO A 109 3.54 -15.54 -14.70
C PRO A 109 3.76 -14.05 -14.45
N ARG A 110 4.61 -13.43 -15.27
CA ARG A 110 4.82 -11.99 -15.26
C ARG A 110 3.52 -11.30 -15.66
N PRO A 111 3.02 -10.31 -14.90
CA PRO A 111 1.83 -9.56 -15.31
C PRO A 111 2.12 -8.79 -16.60
N ARG A 112 1.09 -8.68 -17.45
CA ARG A 112 1.20 -7.96 -18.73
C ARG A 112 1.45 -6.47 -18.51
N SER A 113 0.94 -5.93 -17.41
CA SER A 113 1.05 -4.52 -17.06
C SER A 113 2.23 -4.19 -16.14
N LEU A 114 3.20 -5.10 -15.94
CA LEU A 114 4.32 -4.85 -15.01
C LEU A 114 5.04 -3.54 -15.29
N ASP A 115 5.42 -3.31 -16.54
CA ASP A 115 6.19 -2.13 -16.93
C ASP A 115 5.39 -0.85 -16.66
N ALA A 116 4.09 -0.85 -16.97
CA ALA A 116 3.20 0.27 -16.70
C ALA A 116 2.99 0.49 -15.18
N MET A 117 2.95 -0.57 -14.37
CA MET A 117 2.90 -0.46 -12.92
C MET A 117 4.19 0.14 -12.35
N ILE A 118 5.35 -0.27 -12.85
CA ILE A 118 6.66 0.25 -12.44
C ILE A 118 6.77 1.73 -12.79
N GLU A 119 6.49 2.09 -14.05
CA GLU A 119 6.53 3.49 -14.52
C GLU A 119 5.57 4.37 -13.70
N ALA A 120 4.33 3.91 -13.50
CA ALA A 120 3.36 4.63 -12.69
C ALA A 120 3.82 4.78 -11.24
N ALA A 121 4.40 3.73 -10.63
CA ALA A 121 4.90 3.78 -9.26
C ALA A 121 6.05 4.80 -9.10
N GLU A 122 7.02 4.78 -10.02
CA GLU A 122 8.16 5.70 -10.04
C GLU A 122 7.65 7.15 -10.20
N MET A 123 6.77 7.41 -11.17
CA MET A 123 6.15 8.73 -11.38
C MET A 123 5.36 9.21 -10.14
N LEU A 124 4.53 8.34 -9.56
CA LEU A 124 3.69 8.67 -8.40
C LEU A 124 4.52 8.91 -7.13
N SER A 125 5.67 8.26 -7.01
CA SER A 125 6.56 8.43 -5.85
C SER A 125 7.27 9.79 -5.83
N GLY A 126 7.51 10.40 -6.99
CA GLY A 126 8.26 11.64 -7.11
C GLY A 126 9.59 11.59 -6.33
N ALA A 127 9.79 12.56 -5.44
CA ALA A 127 11.00 12.67 -4.63
C ALA A 127 10.92 11.94 -3.28
N MET A 128 9.94 11.07 -3.02
CA MET A 128 9.80 10.39 -1.73
C MET A 128 10.98 9.45 -1.45
N SER A 129 11.44 9.38 -0.20
CA SER A 129 12.56 8.50 0.17
C SER A 129 12.15 7.04 0.10
N PHE A 130 10.90 6.78 0.42
CA PHE A 130 10.26 5.48 0.32
C PHE A 130 8.75 5.66 0.16
N VAL A 131 8.18 4.86 -0.73
CA VAL A 131 6.74 4.60 -0.77
C VAL A 131 6.51 3.24 -1.41
N ARG A 132 5.52 2.51 -0.90
CA ARG A 132 4.98 1.34 -1.59
C ARG A 132 3.72 1.76 -2.34
N VAL A 133 3.67 1.47 -3.63
CA VAL A 133 2.51 1.77 -4.48
C VAL A 133 1.87 0.46 -4.89
N ASP A 134 0.61 0.30 -4.52
CA ASP A 134 -0.13 -0.94 -4.73
C ASP A 134 -1.00 -0.82 -5.98
N PHE A 135 -1.03 -1.89 -6.76
CA PHE A 135 -1.80 -2.02 -7.98
C PHE A 135 -2.54 -3.36 -8.02
N TYR A 136 -3.64 -3.38 -8.75
CA TYR A 136 -4.27 -4.58 -9.25
C TYR A 136 -4.04 -4.67 -10.77
N GLU A 137 -4.02 -5.88 -11.32
CA GLU A 137 -4.09 -6.07 -12.78
C GLU A 137 -5.51 -6.53 -13.18
N LEU A 138 -6.20 -5.72 -14.00
CA LEU A 138 -7.48 -6.08 -14.60
C LEU A 138 -7.35 -6.08 -16.12
N HIS A 139 -7.58 -7.24 -16.74
CA HIS A 139 -7.48 -7.43 -18.20
C HIS A 139 -6.16 -6.90 -18.80
N GLY A 140 -5.05 -7.01 -18.07
CA GLY A 140 -3.74 -6.52 -18.51
C GLY A 140 -3.55 -5.00 -18.38
N ARG A 141 -4.38 -4.32 -17.61
CA ARG A 141 -4.25 -2.90 -17.28
C ARG A 141 -3.97 -2.73 -15.78
N PRO A 142 -3.07 -1.81 -15.41
CA PRO A 142 -2.84 -1.49 -14.01
C PRO A 142 -4.01 -0.68 -13.47
N VAL A 143 -4.45 -1.01 -12.26
CA VAL A 143 -5.44 -0.25 -11.50
C VAL A 143 -4.82 0.12 -10.16
N PHE A 144 -4.70 1.42 -9.91
CA PHE A 144 -4.16 1.93 -8.65
C PHE A 144 -4.99 1.46 -7.45
N GLY A 145 -4.31 1.00 -6.40
CA GLY A 145 -4.91 0.53 -5.16
C GLY A 145 -4.70 1.49 -3.99
N GLU A 146 -3.44 1.68 -3.58
CA GLU A 146 -3.09 2.56 -2.46
C GLU A 146 -1.64 3.06 -2.53
N PHE A 147 -1.40 4.18 -1.85
CA PHE A 147 -0.08 4.52 -1.33
C PHE A 147 0.06 3.94 0.08
N CYS A 148 1.20 3.32 0.36
CA CYS A 148 1.52 2.79 1.68
C CYS A 148 2.94 3.25 2.10
N PHE A 149 2.98 4.17 3.06
CA PHE A 149 4.24 4.76 3.56
C PHE A 149 4.88 3.93 4.68
N TYR A 150 4.07 3.17 5.42
CA TYR A 150 4.50 2.38 6.57
C TYR A 150 3.91 0.96 6.49
N PRO A 151 4.36 0.12 5.52
CA PRO A 151 3.92 -1.26 5.44
C PRO A 151 4.08 -2.00 6.77
N GLY A 152 2.99 -2.54 7.31
CA GLY A 152 3.03 -3.33 8.53
C GLY A 152 3.57 -2.59 9.75
N SER A 153 3.50 -1.26 9.76
CA SER A 153 4.11 -0.42 10.80
C SER A 153 5.63 -0.59 10.95
N GLY A 154 6.30 -1.17 9.95
CA GLY A 154 7.72 -1.57 10.04
C GLY A 154 7.98 -2.80 10.92
N LEU A 155 6.92 -3.52 11.33
CA LEU A 155 7.01 -4.70 12.21
C LEU A 155 6.79 -6.02 11.46
N ASP A 156 6.31 -5.95 10.22
CA ASP A 156 6.16 -7.14 9.38
C ASP A 156 7.53 -7.76 9.07
N ARG A 157 7.67 -9.05 9.35
CA ARG A 157 8.89 -9.78 9.00
C ARG A 157 8.98 -9.96 7.49
N PHE A 158 10.15 -9.65 6.94
CA PHE A 158 10.52 -10.05 5.57
C PHE A 158 10.84 -11.55 5.49
N LEU A 159 11.15 -12.00 4.27
CA LEU A 159 11.51 -13.39 4.00
C LEU A 159 12.72 -13.86 4.83
N ASP A 160 13.75 -13.02 4.90
CA ASP A 160 15.00 -13.23 5.62
C ASP A 160 15.64 -11.89 6.00
N ASP A 161 16.61 -11.94 6.93
CA ASP A 161 17.33 -10.76 7.42
C ASP A 161 18.11 -10.06 6.30
N ALA A 162 18.57 -10.79 5.28
CA ALA A 162 19.31 -10.22 4.17
C ALA A 162 18.42 -9.30 3.31
N THR A 163 17.18 -9.71 3.07
CA THR A 163 16.16 -8.92 2.37
C THR A 163 15.78 -7.68 3.17
N ASP A 164 15.58 -7.82 4.48
CA ASP A 164 15.27 -6.70 5.37
C ASP A 164 16.39 -5.64 5.35
N LEU A 165 17.64 -6.08 5.55
CA LEU A 165 18.82 -5.22 5.48
C LEU A 165 18.98 -4.55 4.11
N ALA A 166 18.72 -5.27 3.01
CA ALA A 166 18.80 -4.71 1.67
C ALA A 166 17.78 -3.59 1.44
N LEU A 167 16.51 -3.79 1.84
CA LEU A 167 15.46 -2.78 1.71
C LEU A 167 15.74 -1.58 2.63
N GLY A 168 16.19 -1.82 3.86
CA GLY A 168 16.62 -0.76 4.78
C GLY A 168 17.78 0.06 4.23
N GLY A 169 18.76 -0.59 3.59
CA GLY A 169 19.90 0.07 2.94
C GLY A 169 19.49 0.98 1.77
N LEU A 170 18.53 0.53 0.94
CA LEU A 170 17.97 1.34 -0.14
C LEU A 170 17.27 2.59 0.40
N TRP A 171 16.50 2.45 1.49
CA TRP A 171 15.85 3.59 2.12
C TRP A 171 16.86 4.57 2.74
N ALA A 172 17.86 4.06 3.46
CA ALA A 172 18.92 4.89 4.03
C ALA A 172 19.68 5.68 2.96
N LEU A 173 19.99 5.04 1.83
CA LEU A 173 20.59 5.69 0.67
C LEU A 173 19.69 6.80 0.14
N ALA A 174 18.42 6.53 -0.11
CA ALA A 174 17.45 7.52 -0.59
C ALA A 174 17.30 8.71 0.38
N LEU A 175 17.37 8.47 1.70
CA LEU A 175 17.34 9.55 2.69
C LEU A 175 18.59 10.43 2.66
N SER A 176 19.74 9.87 2.28
CA SER A 176 21.04 10.58 2.22
C SER A 176 21.21 11.42 0.95
N THR A 177 20.54 11.05 -0.14
CA THR A 177 20.62 11.75 -1.44
C THR A 177 19.59 12.86 -1.59
N GLN A 178 18.61 12.94 -0.69
CA GLN A 178 17.67 14.05 -0.61
C GLN A 178 18.34 15.28 0.03
N ASP A 179 18.25 16.43 -0.64
CA ASP A 179 18.85 17.68 -0.19
C ASP A 179 18.42 18.05 1.25
N PRO A 180 19.36 18.11 2.22
CA PRO A 180 19.05 18.47 3.60
C PRO A 180 18.44 19.88 3.73
N VAL A 181 18.75 20.79 2.79
CA VAL A 181 18.31 22.19 2.84
C VAL A 181 16.81 22.30 2.54
N ALA A 182 16.30 21.51 1.59
CA ALA A 182 14.86 21.47 1.26
C ALA A 182 13.98 20.95 2.42
N ARG A 183 14.55 20.19 3.37
CA ARG A 183 13.83 19.68 4.56
C ARG A 183 13.58 20.75 5.63
N LEU A 184 14.39 21.81 5.68
CA LEU A 184 14.21 22.92 6.63
C LEU A 184 13.10 23.87 6.17
N ASP A 185 13.00 24.13 4.87
CA ASP A 185 12.00 25.06 4.32
C ASP A 185 10.56 24.55 4.45
N ALA A 186 10.36 23.24 4.32
CA ALA A 186 9.03 22.61 4.46
C ALA A 186 8.49 22.64 5.91
N ARG A 187 9.33 22.89 6.92
CA ARG A 187 8.89 23.03 8.33
C ARG A 187 8.44 24.45 8.68
N THR A 188 8.69 25.44 7.83
CA THR A 188 8.42 26.86 8.13
C THR A 188 7.00 27.29 7.75
N VAL A 189 6.25 26.46 7.01
CA VAL A 189 4.88 26.78 6.56
C VAL A 189 3.83 26.25 7.54
N HIS A 190 3.92 26.64 8.80
CA HIS A 190 2.76 26.72 9.72
C HIS A 190 3.16 27.49 10.98
N SER A 191 3.16 28.83 10.89
CA SER A 191 2.83 29.67 12.04
C SER A 191 1.43 30.22 11.79
N PRO A 192 0.43 29.94 12.65
CA PRO A 192 -0.86 30.60 12.55
C PRO A 192 -0.66 32.07 12.91
N SER A 193 -0.93 32.95 11.96
CA SER A 193 -0.96 34.40 12.16
C SER A 193 -1.92 34.76 13.29
N GLU A 194 -1.41 35.44 14.31
CA GLU A 194 -2.20 36.04 15.38
C GLU A 194 -3.25 37.00 14.79
N VAL A 195 -4.51 36.76 15.14
CA VAL A 195 -5.60 37.70 14.90
C VAL A 195 -5.51 38.78 15.97
N SER A 196 -5.02 39.96 15.58
CA SER A 196 -5.18 41.17 16.39
C SER A 196 -6.54 41.79 16.10
N SER A 197 -7.42 41.74 17.10
CA SER A 197 -8.63 42.54 17.22
C SER A 197 -8.29 44.03 17.31
N GLY A 198 -8.92 44.83 16.46
CA GLY A 198 -8.97 46.29 16.51
C GLY A 198 -10.21 46.77 15.78
#